data_AF-A0A7W1YZL4-F1
#
_entry.id   AF-A0A7W1YZL4-F1
#
_cell.length_a   1.000
_cell.length_b   1.000
_cell.length_c   1.000
_cell.angle_alpha   90.00
_cell.angle_beta   90.00
_cell.angle_gamma   90.00
#
_symmetry.space_group_name_H-M   'P 1'
#
loop_
_entity.id
_entity.type
_entity.pdbx_description
1 polymer ?
#
loop_
_entity_poly.entity_id
_entity_poly.type
_entity_poly.pdbx_seq_one_letter_code
_entity_poly.pdbx_strand_id
1 'polypeptide(L)'
;MKRGAIRLSRRHEWLVYLTLTLVFISGATWGWLHYVRKGEGQFGLTPRPAELWMQRLHGGAAMLVLLLLGTLLVSHIPGAWQARRNRRTGSILAITLGFLIVTGYALYYAGDERLRAWASWSHLSVGLALPFLLAIHVWRGKGSRSS
;
A
#
# COMPACT_ATOMS: atom_id res chain seq x y z
N MET A 1 -19.87 -0.56 26.10
CA MET A 1 -19.10 -0.17 24.90
C MET A 1 -18.87 -1.40 24.01
N LYS A 2 -19.32 -1.37 22.76
CA LYS A 2 -19.35 -2.56 21.88
C LYS A 2 -17.92 -3.03 21.56
N ARG A 3 -17.53 -4.21 22.06
CA ARG A 3 -16.29 -4.93 21.72
C ARG A 3 -16.11 -5.18 20.20
N GLY A 4 -17.10 -4.84 19.38
CA GLY A 4 -17.07 -4.92 17.92
C GLY A 4 -16.31 -3.79 17.21
N ALA A 5 -15.99 -2.66 17.86
CA ALA A 5 -15.39 -1.51 17.18
C ALA A 5 -13.96 -1.76 16.63
N ILE A 6 -13.20 -2.67 17.23
CA ILE A 6 -11.82 -2.95 16.78
C ILE A 6 -11.81 -4.01 15.65
N ARG A 7 -12.87 -4.81 15.53
CA ARG A 7 -12.92 -5.95 14.61
C ARG A 7 -13.53 -5.53 13.29
N LEU A 8 -12.75 -5.66 12.23
CA LEU A 8 -13.28 -5.60 10.87
C LEU A 8 -14.23 -6.77 10.64
N SER A 9 -15.29 -6.54 9.87
CA SER A 9 -16.10 -7.64 9.39
C SER A 9 -15.25 -8.52 8.46
N ARG A 10 -15.52 -9.83 8.42
CA ARG A 10 -14.73 -10.78 7.62
C ARG A 10 -14.66 -10.40 6.14
N ARG A 11 -15.76 -9.82 5.61
CA ARG A 11 -15.81 -9.31 4.23
C ARG A 11 -14.90 -8.10 4.05
N HIS A 12 -14.94 -7.16 4.99
CA HIS A 12 -14.12 -5.96 4.94
C HIS A 12 -12.62 -6.28 5.06
N GLU A 13 -12.25 -7.16 5.99
CA GLU A 13 -10.88 -7.66 6.16
C GLU A 13 -10.38 -8.33 4.87
N TRP A 14 -11.20 -9.18 4.24
CA TRP A 14 -10.86 -9.82 2.98
C TRP A 14 -10.66 -8.81 1.83
N LEU A 15 -11.55 -7.81 1.71
CA LEU A 15 -11.42 -6.74 0.72
C LEU A 15 -10.14 -5.93 0.90
N VAL A 16 -9.77 -5.61 2.15
CA VAL A 16 -8.51 -4.91 2.46
C VAL A 16 -7.32 -5.76 2.03
N TYR A 17 -7.27 -7.04 2.40
CA TYR A 17 -6.15 -7.90 2.00
C TYR A 17 -6.08 -8.14 0.50
N LEU A 18 -7.22 -8.34 -0.16
CA LEU A 18 -7.26 -8.51 -1.61
C LEU A 18 -6.73 -7.28 -2.33
N THR A 19 -7.23 -6.08 -1.99
CA THR A 19 -6.83 -4.83 -2.64
C THR A 19 -5.37 -4.48 -2.38
N LEU A 20 -4.88 -4.66 -1.15
CA LEU A 20 -3.46 -4.51 -0.81
C LEU A 20 -2.58 -5.52 -1.56
N THR A 21 -3.06 -6.76 -1.74
CA THR A 21 -2.34 -7.77 -2.51
C THR A 21 -2.29 -7.40 -3.99
N LEU A 22 -3.41 -6.94 -4.56
CA LEU A 22 -3.48 -6.49 -5.96
C LEU A 22 -2.55 -5.30 -6.22
N VAL A 23 -2.57 -4.28 -5.36
CA VAL A 23 -1.70 -3.10 -5.52
C VAL A 23 -0.22 -3.49 -5.38
N PHE A 24 0.11 -4.37 -4.45
CA PHE A 24 1.47 -4.86 -4.26
C PHE A 24 1.97 -5.68 -5.45
N ILE A 25 1.22 -6.72 -5.86
CA ILE A 25 1.65 -7.61 -6.95
C ILE A 25 1.77 -6.84 -8.25
N SER A 26 0.81 -5.97 -8.58
CA SER A 26 0.87 -5.15 -9.79
C SER A 26 2.07 -4.19 -9.78
N GLY A 27 2.34 -3.53 -8.64
CA GLY A 27 3.48 -2.61 -8.50
C GLY A 27 4.84 -3.32 -8.52
N ALA A 28 4.97 -4.43 -7.80
CA ALA A 28 6.19 -5.23 -7.78
C ALA A 28 6.49 -5.86 -9.15
N THR A 29 5.45 -6.37 -9.82
CA THR A 29 5.58 -6.91 -11.18
C THR A 29 6.00 -5.82 -12.16
N TRP A 30 5.37 -4.64 -12.07
CA TRP A 30 5.78 -3.49 -12.87
C TRP A 30 7.25 -3.12 -12.62
N GLY A 31 7.67 -2.97 -11.36
CA GLY A 31 9.05 -2.63 -11.00
C GLY A 31 10.06 -3.67 -11.49
N TRP A 32 9.73 -4.96 -11.39
CA TRP A 32 10.56 -6.03 -11.93
C TRP A 32 10.68 -5.97 -13.46
N LEU A 33 9.56 -5.76 -14.16
CA LEU A 33 9.56 -5.60 -15.62
C LEU A 33 10.38 -4.38 -16.05
N HIS A 34 10.24 -3.26 -15.35
CA HIS A 34 10.86 -1.99 -15.71
C HIS A 34 12.36 -1.96 -15.42
N TYR A 35 12.79 -2.40 -14.22
CA TYR A 35 14.19 -2.27 -13.78
C TYR A 35 15.05 -3.49 -14.06
N VAL A 36 14.50 -4.71 -13.99
CA VAL A 36 15.28 -5.95 -14.17
C VAL A 36 15.25 -6.40 -15.62
N ARG A 37 14.07 -6.37 -16.25
CA ARG A 37 13.92 -6.75 -17.66
C ARG A 37 13.96 -5.53 -18.56
N LYS A 38 15.14 -4.93 -18.77
CA LYS A 38 15.29 -3.82 -19.72
C LYS A 38 14.56 -4.11 -21.04
N GLY A 39 13.62 -3.25 -21.41
CA GLY A 39 12.87 -3.31 -22.66
C GLY A 39 13.71 -2.74 -23.80
N GLU A 40 14.45 -3.58 -24.51
CA GLU A 40 15.06 -3.19 -25.77
C GLU A 40 13.97 -3.22 -26.86
N GLY A 41 13.29 -2.09 -27.07
CA GLY A 41 12.42 -1.89 -28.22
C GLY A 41 13.24 -1.52 -29.46
N GLN A 42 12.90 -2.08 -30.63
CA GLN A 42 13.61 -1.84 -31.91
C GLN A 42 13.62 -0.38 -32.39
N PHE A 43 12.87 0.53 -31.74
CA PHE A 43 12.78 1.96 -32.11
C PHE A 43 12.85 2.90 -30.89
N GLY A 44 13.46 2.47 -29.78
CA GLY A 44 13.57 3.25 -28.53
C GLY A 44 12.68 2.72 -27.39
N LEU A 45 12.58 3.50 -26.31
CA LEU A 45 11.89 3.17 -25.04
C LEU A 45 10.36 3.09 -25.19
N THR A 46 9.81 2.15 -25.96
CA THR A 46 8.38 1.84 -25.91
C THR A 46 8.09 0.91 -24.73
N PRO A 47 7.26 1.32 -23.75
CA PRO A 47 6.88 0.45 -22.63
C PRO A 47 6.17 -0.81 -23.16
N ARG A 48 6.55 -1.98 -22.65
CA ARG A 48 5.88 -3.23 -23.03
C ARG A 48 4.39 -3.17 -22.65
N PRO A 49 3.48 -3.82 -23.40
CA PRO A 49 2.06 -3.85 -23.05
C PRO A 49 1.80 -4.31 -21.60
N ALA A 50 2.60 -5.27 -21.11
CA ALA A 50 2.51 -5.75 -19.74
C ALA A 50 2.82 -4.66 -18.70
N GLU A 51 3.81 -3.79 -18.93
CA GLU A 51 4.13 -2.67 -18.03
C GLU A 51 2.95 -1.71 -17.92
N LEU A 52 2.35 -1.35 -19.07
CA LEU A 52 1.19 -0.48 -19.13
C LEU A 52 -0.02 -1.07 -18.38
N TRP A 53 -0.31 -2.36 -18.58
CA TRP A 53 -1.41 -3.03 -17.89
C TRP A 53 -1.18 -3.13 -16.38
N MET A 54 0.06 -3.42 -15.95
CA MET A 54 0.39 -3.46 -14.52
C MET A 54 0.25 -2.08 -13.88
N GLN A 55 0.68 -0.99 -14.53
CA GLN A 55 0.45 0.37 -14.03
C GLN A 55 -1.04 0.71 -13.92
N ARG A 56 -1.86 0.36 -14.93
CA ARG A 56 -3.31 0.60 -14.90
C ARG A 56 -3.99 -0.16 -13.76
N LEU A 57 -3.65 -1.43 -13.59
CA LEU A 57 -4.16 -2.25 -12.49
C LEU A 57 -3.72 -1.69 -11.13
N HIS A 58 -2.45 -1.27 -11.02
CA HIS A 58 -1.91 -0.66 -9.80
C HIS A 58 -2.66 0.62 -9.43
N GLY A 59 -2.81 1.56 -10.38
CA GLY A 59 -3.55 2.81 -10.17
C GLY A 59 -5.01 2.57 -9.78
N GLY A 60 -5.71 1.67 -10.47
CA GLY A 60 -7.09 1.29 -10.12
C GLY A 60 -7.22 0.65 -8.74
N ALA A 61 -6.31 -0.27 -8.40
CA ALA A 61 -6.28 -0.89 -7.07
C ALA A 61 -5.94 0.12 -5.96
N ALA A 62 -5.04 1.08 -6.24
CA ALA A 62 -4.68 2.13 -5.29
C ALA A 62 -5.88 3.02 -4.91
N MET A 63 -6.76 3.33 -5.88
CA MET A 63 -8.01 4.05 -5.60
C MET A 63 -8.91 3.28 -4.62
N LEU A 64 -9.04 1.96 -4.78
CA LEU A 64 -9.79 1.11 -3.85
C LEU A 64 -9.14 1.07 -2.45
N VAL A 65 -7.80 1.04 -2.39
CA VAL A 65 -7.06 1.12 -1.12
C VAL A 65 -7.35 2.45 -0.40
N LEU A 66 -7.43 3.58 -1.12
CA LEU A 66 -7.78 4.87 -0.52
C LEU A 66 -9.19 4.86 0.09
N LEU A 67 -10.17 4.31 -0.63
CA LEU A 67 -11.54 4.18 -0.13
C LEU A 67 -11.59 3.32 1.14
N LEU A 68 -10.95 2.16 1.11
CA LEU A 68 -10.90 1.24 2.25
C LEU A 68 -10.12 1.86 3.43
N LEU A 69 -9.01 2.54 3.18
CA LEU A 69 -8.25 3.25 4.20
C LEU A 69 -9.12 4.30 4.90
N GLY A 70 -9.94 5.05 4.16
CA GLY A 70 -10.93 5.97 4.73
C GLY A 70 -11.86 5.29 5.73
N THR A 71 -12.35 4.10 5.42
CA THR A 71 -13.18 3.33 6.37
C THR A 71 -12.40 2.87 7.60
N LEU A 72 -11.13 2.50 7.45
CA LEU A 72 -10.26 2.06 8.56
C LEU A 72 -9.94 3.21 9.51
N LEU A 73 -9.72 4.42 8.98
CA LEU A 73 -9.47 5.64 9.75
C LEU A 73 -10.63 5.97 10.71
N VAL A 74 -11.87 5.68 10.29
CA VAL A 74 -13.08 5.97 11.09
C VAL A 74 -13.47 4.80 11.99
N SER A 75 -13.35 3.57 11.50
CA SER A 75 -13.90 2.40 12.21
C SER A 75 -12.87 1.64 13.05
N HIS A 76 -11.64 1.45 12.56
CA HIS A 76 -10.64 0.57 13.17
C HIS A 76 -9.65 1.33 14.06
N ILE A 77 -9.11 2.43 13.55
CA ILE A 77 -8.06 3.19 14.25
C ILE A 77 -8.56 3.79 15.58
N PRO A 78 -9.73 4.45 15.67
CA PRO A 78 -10.16 5.06 16.93
C PRO A 78 -10.39 4.02 18.02
N GLY A 79 -10.95 2.85 17.68
CA GLY A 79 -11.16 1.75 18.61
C GLY A 79 -9.85 1.16 19.12
N ALA A 80 -8.88 0.90 18.23
CA ALA A 80 -7.55 0.42 18.61
C ALA A 80 -6.79 1.45 19.46
N TRP A 81 -6.96 2.73 19.11
CA TRP A 81 -6.38 3.83 19.87
C TRP A 81 -6.98 3.86 21.27
N GLN A 82 -8.29 4.01 21.44
CA GLN A 82 -8.93 4.04 22.76
C GLN A 82 -8.54 2.84 23.64
N ALA A 83 -8.44 1.65 23.06
CA ALA A 83 -8.02 0.44 23.77
C ALA A 83 -6.52 0.33 24.08
N ARG A 84 -5.69 1.29 23.63
CA ARG A 84 -4.21 1.27 23.74
C ARG A 84 -3.56 0.01 23.16
N ARG A 85 -4.24 -0.71 22.26
CA ARG A 85 -3.74 -1.96 21.67
C ARG A 85 -3.13 -1.68 20.30
N ASN A 86 -1.96 -2.27 20.05
CA ASN A 86 -1.31 -2.29 18.74
C ASN A 86 -1.07 -0.90 18.10
N ARG A 87 -1.02 0.18 18.91
CA ARG A 87 -0.90 1.57 18.43
C ARG A 87 0.40 1.80 17.65
N ARG A 88 1.54 1.33 18.17
CA ARG A 88 2.85 1.59 17.57
C ARG A 88 2.95 1.04 16.15
N THR A 89 2.61 -0.23 15.94
CA THR A 89 2.63 -0.83 14.60
C THR A 89 1.55 -0.27 13.71
N GLY A 90 0.36 0.06 14.25
CA GLY A 90 -0.71 0.71 13.52
C GLY A 90 -0.31 2.11 13.01
N SER A 91 0.35 2.92 13.84
CA SER A 91 0.88 4.23 13.44
C SER A 91 1.96 4.09 12.37
N ILE A 92 2.90 3.15 12.53
CA ILE A 92 3.93 2.89 11.52
C ILE A 92 3.27 2.54 10.19
N LEU A 93 2.32 1.62 10.18
CA LEU A 93 1.61 1.21 8.96
C LEU A 93 0.82 2.37 8.33
N ALA A 94 0.14 3.19 9.14
CA ALA A 94 -0.60 4.35 8.65
C ALA A 94 0.31 5.41 8.03
N ILE A 95 1.46 5.69 8.67
CA ILE A 95 2.48 6.62 8.14
C ILE A 95 3.07 6.05 6.84
N THR A 96 3.38 4.76 6.80
CA THR A 96 3.86 4.09 5.58
C THR A 96 2.87 4.21 4.43
N LEU A 97 1.58 3.95 4.66
CA LEU A 97 0.54 4.12 3.64
C LEU A 97 0.41 5.58 3.21
N GLY A 98 0.43 6.54 4.15
CA GLY A 98 0.44 7.96 3.84
C GLY A 98 1.62 8.38 2.98
N PHE A 99 2.82 7.90 3.31
CA PHE A 99 4.04 8.13 2.53
C PHE A 99 3.92 7.58 1.11
N LEU A 100 3.39 6.36 0.95
CA LEU A 100 3.15 5.76 -0.36
C LEU A 100 2.13 6.55 -1.19
N ILE A 101 1.07 7.07 -0.57
CA ILE A 101 0.09 7.92 -1.24
C ILE A 101 0.73 9.21 -1.74
N VAL A 102 1.50 9.90 -0.89
CA VAL A 102 2.16 11.16 -1.24
C VAL A 102 3.19 10.97 -2.35
N THR A 103 4.04 9.95 -2.23
CA THR A 103 5.04 9.64 -3.27
C THR A 103 4.40 9.17 -4.56
N GLY A 104 3.31 8.41 -4.50
CA GLY A 104 2.52 8.03 -5.68
C GLY A 104 1.91 9.24 -6.38
N TYR A 105 1.37 10.20 -5.63
CA TYR A 105 0.89 11.47 -6.18
C TYR A 105 2.04 12.29 -6.82
N ALA A 106 3.17 12.39 -6.13
CA ALA A 106 4.35 13.10 -6.65
C ALA A 106 4.86 12.49 -7.96
N LEU A 107 4.75 11.17 -8.17
CA LEU A 107 5.11 10.53 -9.44
C LEU A 107 4.28 11.02 -10.63
N TYR A 108 3.04 11.44 -10.41
CA TYR A 108 2.16 11.97 -11.45
C TYR A 108 2.30 13.49 -11.63
N TYR A 109 2.56 14.22 -10.55
CA TYR A 109 2.40 15.69 -10.54
C TYR A 109 3.68 16.46 -10.20
N ALA A 110 4.79 15.80 -9.87
CA ALA A 110 6.06 16.50 -9.69
C ALA A 110 6.54 17.07 -11.04
N GLY A 111 6.70 18.40 -11.09
CA GLY A 111 7.32 19.08 -12.23
C GLY A 111 8.85 19.04 -12.25
N ASP A 112 9.47 18.61 -11.14
CA ASP A 112 10.92 18.47 -11.00
C ASP A 112 11.36 17.01 -11.15
N GLU A 113 12.33 16.77 -12.04
CA GLU A 113 12.82 15.44 -12.38
C GLU A 113 13.54 14.77 -11.19
N ARG A 114 14.25 15.55 -10.37
CA ARG A 114 14.96 15.03 -9.20
C ARG A 114 13.99 14.56 -8.13
N LEU A 115 12.94 15.33 -7.86
CA LEU A 115 11.85 14.95 -6.96
C LEU A 115 11.14 13.70 -7.46
N ARG A 116 10.84 13.63 -8.77
CA ARG A 116 10.22 12.46 -9.39
C ARG A 116 11.08 11.20 -9.24
N ALA A 117 12.39 11.31 -9.46
CA ALA A 117 13.33 10.19 -9.29
C ALA A 117 13.39 9.72 -7.83
N TRP A 118 13.46 10.65 -6.87
CA TRP A 118 13.43 10.32 -5.45
C TRP A 118 12.10 9.67 -5.03
N ALA A 119 10.97 10.20 -5.51
CA ALA A 119 9.65 9.62 -5.29
C ALA A 119 9.56 8.21 -5.86
N SER A 120 10.12 7.95 -7.03
CA SER A 120 10.13 6.63 -7.67
C SER A 120 10.87 5.59 -6.82
N TRP A 121 12.12 5.88 -6.45
CA TRP A 121 12.93 4.96 -5.66
C TRP A 121 12.35 4.72 -4.26
N SER A 122 11.88 5.78 -3.60
CA SER A 122 11.30 5.68 -2.26
C SER A 122 9.95 4.95 -2.28
N HIS A 123 9.06 5.25 -3.23
CA HIS A 123 7.78 4.58 -3.38
C HIS A 123 7.95 3.08 -3.62
N LEU A 124 8.86 2.69 -4.53
CA LEU A 124 9.14 1.29 -4.81
C LEU A 124 9.72 0.59 -3.58
N SER A 125 10.76 1.16 -2.96
CA SER A 125 11.44 0.53 -1.82
C SER A 125 10.52 0.36 -0.61
N VAL A 126 9.75 1.41 -0.27
CA VAL A 126 8.79 1.37 0.84
C VAL A 126 7.60 0.45 0.51
N GLY A 127 7.16 0.43 -0.75
CA GLY A 127 6.09 -0.44 -1.23
C GLY A 127 6.47 -1.92 -1.10
N LEU A 128 7.73 -2.27 -1.39
CA LEU A 128 8.26 -3.62 -1.20
C LEU A 128 8.30 -4.05 0.26
N ALA A 129 8.51 -3.13 1.20
CA ALA A 129 8.50 -3.40 2.64
C ALA A 129 7.09 -3.51 3.25
N LEU A 130 6.05 -3.05 2.55
CA LEU A 130 4.68 -2.98 3.07
C LEU A 130 4.12 -4.32 3.57
N PRO A 131 4.26 -5.47 2.86
CA PRO A 131 3.72 -6.74 3.33
C PRO A 131 4.33 -7.20 4.66
N PHE A 132 5.61 -6.91 4.88
CA PHE A 132 6.30 -7.24 6.12
C PHE A 132 5.77 -6.41 7.30
N LEU A 133 5.60 -5.10 7.09
CA LEU A 133 5.00 -4.21 8.09
C LEU A 133 3.56 -4.59 8.42
N LEU A 134 2.77 -4.96 7.41
CA LEU A 134 1.41 -5.46 7.57
C LEU A 134 1.39 -6.77 8.37
N ALA A 135 2.27 -7.72 8.06
CA ALA A 135 2.38 -8.98 8.78
C ALA A 135 2.72 -8.77 10.26
N ILE A 136 3.67 -7.87 10.57
CA ILE A 136 4.01 -7.49 11.95
C ILE A 136 2.79 -6.88 12.65
N HIS A 137 2.07 -5.96 12.00
CA HIS A 137 0.88 -5.34 12.57
C HIS A 137 -0.19 -6.37 12.92
N VAL A 138 -0.48 -7.31 12.00
CA VAL A 138 -1.47 -8.36 12.20
C VAL A 138 -1.04 -9.33 13.30
N TRP A 139 0.22 -9.76 13.31
CA TRP A 139 0.74 -10.70 14.31
C TRP A 139 0.71 -10.11 15.73
N ARG A 140 1.18 -8.87 15.91
CA ARG A 140 1.08 -8.16 17.21
C ARG A 140 -0.36 -7.86 17.61
N GLY A 141 -1.23 -7.62 16.64
CA GLY A 141 -2.67 -7.49 16.86
C GLY A 141 -3.31 -8.77 17.39
N LYS A 142 -2.88 -9.95 16.88
CA LYS A 142 -3.30 -11.27 17.37
C LYS A 142 -2.80 -11.55 18.79
N GLY A 143 -1.54 -11.26 19.09
CA GLY A 143 -0.97 -11.44 20.44
C GLY A 143 -1.65 -10.58 21.52
N SER A 144 -2.09 -9.37 21.15
CA SER A 144 -2.85 -8.51 22.08
C SER A 144 -4.27 -9.01 22.40
N ARG A 145 -4.71 -10.17 21.88
CA ARG A 145 -6.05 -10.76 22.13
C ARG A 145 -6.09 -11.72 23.33
N SER A 146 -4.94 -12.19 23.81
CA SER A 146 -4.83 -13.20 24.87
C SER A 146 -4.39 -12.66 26.25
N SER A 147 -4.35 -11.33 26.42
CA SER A 147 -4.15 -10.67 27.71
C SER A 147 -5.28 -9.70 28.02
#